data_AF-A0A514JQK3-F1
#
_entry.id   AF-A0A514JQK3-F1
#
_cell.length_a   1.000
_cell.length_b   1.000
_cell.length_c   1.000
_cell.angle_alpha   90.00
_cell.angle_beta   90.00
_cell.angle_gamma   90.00
#
_symmetry.space_group_name_H-M   'P 1'
#
loop_
_entity.id
_entity.type
_entity.pdbx_description
1 polymer ?
#
loop_
_entity_poly.entity_id
_entity_poly.type
_entity_poly.pdbx_seq_one_letter_code
_entity_poly.pdbx_strand_id
1 'polypeptide(L)' 'MNDVVVPVRDSKAPHGPALYFDGASWTAFIGQLKAGHHRI' A
#
# COMPACT_ATOMS: atom_id res chain seq x y z
N MET A 1 9.22 13.09 -12.58
CA MET A 1 8.30 13.04 -11.43
C MET A 1 8.86 11.97 -10.53
N ASN A 2 9.17 12.26 -9.27
CA ASN A 2 9.71 11.24 -8.38
C ASN A 2 8.58 10.26 -8.06
N ASP A 3 8.73 9.00 -8.46
CA ASP A 3 7.76 7.96 -8.16
C ASP A 3 7.66 7.79 -6.64
N VAL A 4 6.56 8.24 -6.06
CA VAL A 4 6.32 8.19 -4.61
C VAL A 4 6.06 6.74 -4.23
N VAL A 5 6.78 6.19 -3.25
CA VAL A 5 6.55 4.83 -2.74
C VAL A 5 5.85 4.84 -1.38
N VAL A 6 4.98 3.86 -1.14
CA VAL A 6 4.21 3.68 0.10
C VAL A 6 4.71 2.46 0.86
N PRO A 7 5.32 2.63 2.05
CA PRO A 7 5.71 1.51 2.90
C PRO A 7 4.50 0.96 3.66
N VAL A 8 4.28 -0.35 3.57
CA VAL A 8 3.26 -1.10 4.32
C VAL A 8 3.94 -2.03 5.32
N ARG A 9 3.47 -1.97 6.57
CA ARG A 9 4.02 -2.70 7.71
C ARG A 9 2.90 -3.42 8.44
N ASP A 10 3.03 -4.73 8.55
CA ASP A 10 2.21 -5.52 9.49
C ASP A 10 2.94 -5.69 10.84
N SER A 11 4.26 -5.87 10.81
CA SER A 11 5.09 -6.02 12.01
C SER A 11 5.10 -4.78 12.89
N LYS A 12 5.02 -4.99 14.22
CA LYS A 12 5.17 -3.94 15.25
C LYS A 12 6.64 -3.66 15.65
N ALA A 13 7.61 -4.38 15.09
CA ALA A 13 9.02 -4.10 15.31
C ALA A 13 9.41 -2.79 14.60
N PRO A 14 9.82 -1.72 15.31
CA PRO A 14 10.10 -0.41 14.69
C PRO A 14 11.16 -0.45 13.58
N HIS A 15 12.07 -1.44 13.66
CA HIS A 15 13.17 -1.64 12.70
C HIS A 15 12.99 -2.89 11.84
N GLY A 16 11.78 -3.46 11.76
CA GLY A 16 11.53 -4.65 10.95
C GLY A 16 11.63 -4.39 9.43
N PRO A 17 11.18 -5.33 8.59
CA PRO A 17 11.05 -5.15 7.14
C PRO A 17 9.72 -4.49 6.71
N ALA A 18 9.73 -3.76 5.57
CA ALA A 18 8.55 -3.20 4.90
C ALA A 18 8.34 -3.80 3.52
N LEU A 19 7.08 -3.87 3.10
CA LEU A 19 6.73 -3.98 1.69
C LEU A 19 6.54 -2.57 1.13
N TYR A 20 7.12 -2.30 -0.05
CA TYR A 20 7.01 -1.00 -0.71
C TYR A 20 6.16 -1.15 -1.97
N PHE A 21 5.19 -0.26 -2.13
CA PHE A 21 4.34 -0.18 -3.31
C PHE A 21 4.56 1.15 -4.01
N ASP A 22 4.44 1.15 -5.33
CA ASP A 22 4.31 2.39 -6.08
C ASP A 22 3.05 3.15 -5.62
N GLY A 23 3.15 4.48 -5.56
CA GLY A 23 2.11 5.35 -5.05
C GLY A 23 0.85 5.32 -5.90
N ALA A 24 0.98 5.28 -7.23
CA ALA A 24 -0.18 5.18 -8.12
C ALA A 24 -0.90 3.84 -7.92
N SER A 25 -0.13 2.76 -7.78
CA SER A 25 -0.64 1.42 -7.51
C SER A 25 -1.36 1.35 -6.15
N TRP A 26 -0.82 1.97 -5.11
CA TRP A 26 -1.46 2.06 -3.80
C TRP A 26 -2.77 2.86 -3.85
N THR A 27 -2.79 4.01 -4.54
CA THR A 27 -4.01 4.81 -4.73
C THR A 27 -5.10 4.02 -5.45
N ALA A 28 -4.75 3.30 -6.52
CA ALA A 28 -5.69 2.45 -7.24
C ALA A 28 -6.26 1.33 -6.36
N PHE A 29 -5.41 0.67 -5.56
CA PHE A 29 -5.83 -0.37 -4.61
C PHE A 29 -6.86 0.16 -3.59
N ILE A 30 -6.58 1.29 -2.94
CA ILE A 30 -7.52 1.89 -1.98
C ILE A 30 -8.83 2.31 -2.65
N GLY A 31 -8.77 2.79 -3.89
CA GLY A 31 -9.97 3.10 -4.69
C GLY A 31 -10.87 1.88 -4.87
N GLN A 32 -10.30 0.73 -5.27
CA GLN A 32 -11.05 -0.52 -5.42
C GLN A 32 -11.61 -1.04 -4.09
N LEU A 33 -10.84 -0.93 -3.01
CA LEU A 33 -11.29 -1.33 -1.68
C LEU A 33 -12.52 -0.52 -1.26
N LYS A 34 -12.48 0.80 -1.43
CA LYS A 34 -13.60 1.71 -1.11
C LYS A 34 -14.83 1.47 -1.99
N ALA A 35 -14.64 1.05 -3.24
CA ALA A 35 -15.73 0.70 -4.15
C ALA A 35 -16.37 -0.66 -3.81
N GLY A 36 -15.85 -1.40 -2.82
CA GLY A 36 -16.33 -2.76 -2.52
C GLY A 36 -15.87 -3.79 -3.55
N HIS A 37 -14.92 -3.46 -4.42
CA HIS A 37 -14.38 -4.34 -5.47
C HIS A 37 -13.21 -5.19 -4.95
N HIS A 38 -13.26 -5.58 -3.68
CA HIS A 38 -12.32 -6.54 -3.11
C HIS A 38 -13.03 -7.87 -2.94
N ARG A 39 -12.34 -8.95 -3.27
CA ARG A 39 -12.84 -10.31 -3.01
C ARG A 39 -12.54 -10.64 -1.56
N ILE A 40 -13.54 -11.19 -0.86
CA ILE A 40 -13.40 -11.81 0.47
C ILE A 40 -13.19 -13.30 0.33
#